data_AF-A0A0Q1AFB5-F1
#
_entry.id   AF-A0A0Q1AFB5-F1
#
_cell.length_a   1.000
_cell.length_b   1.000
_cell.length_c   1.000
_cell.angle_alpha   90.00
_cell.angle_beta   90.00
_cell.angle_gamma   90.00
#
_symmetry.space_group_name_H-M   'P 1'
#
loop_
_entity.id
_entity.type
_entity.pdbx_description
1 polymer ?
#
loop_
_entity_poly.entity_id
_entity_poly.type
_entity_poly.pdbx_seq_one_letter_code
_entity_poly.pdbx_strand_id
1 'polypeptide(L)' 'KEVLSMPSCNECKKFFPLKEDPQKGDCVQRVVDPRQGYYKAKPVLAAKDASSCGSFEKK' A
#
# COMPACT_ATOMS: atom_id res chain seq x y z
N LYS A 1 -17.27 22.56 1.61
CA LYS A 1 -16.41 21.89 2.62
C LYS A 1 -15.88 20.63 1.94
N GLU A 2 -14.66 20.65 1.43
CA GLU A 2 -14.01 19.42 0.96
C GLU A 2 -13.83 18.50 2.17
N VAL A 3 -14.43 17.31 2.10
CA VAL A 3 -14.17 16.25 3.07
C VAL A 3 -12.80 15.69 2.70
N LEU A 4 -11.76 16.06 3.46
CA LEU A 4 -10.44 15.43 3.36
C LEU A 4 -10.61 13.96 3.75
N SER A 5 -10.81 13.08 2.77
CA SER A 5 -10.80 11.63 2.97
C SER A 5 -9.42 11.23 3.49
N MET A 6 -9.39 10.51 4.63
CA MET A 6 -8.15 9.97 5.16
C MET A 6 -7.57 8.97 4.15
N PRO A 7 -6.30 9.13 3.74
CA PRO A 7 -5.72 8.27 2.71
C PRO A 7 -5.71 6.83 3.20
N SER A 8 -6.17 5.91 2.36
CA SER A 8 -6.22 4.47 2.69
C SER A 8 -5.26 3.67 1.82
N CYS A 9 -4.91 2.45 2.26
CA CYS A 9 -4.05 1.56 1.49
C CYS A 9 -4.60 1.29 0.08
N ASN A 10 -5.92 1.22 -0.12
CA ASN A 10 -6.52 1.03 -1.45
C ASN A 10 -6.15 2.14 -2.46
N GLU A 11 -5.89 3.34 -1.96
CA GLU A 11 -5.51 4.51 -2.76
C GLU A 11 -4.00 4.58 -3.02
N CYS A 12 -3.22 3.63 -2.48
CA CYS A 12 -1.77 3.58 -2.63
C CYS A 12 -1.35 2.76 -3.85
N LYS A 13 -0.45 3.26 -4.70
CA LYS A 13 0.16 2.56 -5.85
C LYS A 13 0.79 1.22 -5.48
N LYS A 14 1.24 1.10 -4.24
CA LYS A 14 1.90 -0.09 -3.71
C LYS A 14 0.92 -1.17 -3.22
N PHE A 15 -0.38 -0.88 -3.16
CA PHE A 15 -1.39 -1.85 -2.78
C PHE A 15 -1.91 -2.62 -3.98
N PHE A 16 -1.73 -3.94 -3.93
CA PHE A 16 -2.21 -4.89 -4.93
C PHE A 16 -3.29 -5.77 -4.30
N PRO A 17 -4.57 -5.63 -4.68
CA PRO A 17 -5.65 -6.42 -4.10
C PRO A 17 -5.53 -7.91 -4.47
N LEU A 18 -5.96 -8.78 -3.57
CA LEU A 18 -6.14 -10.20 -3.85
C LEU A 18 -7.33 -10.40 -4.79
N LYS A 19 -7.26 -11.43 -5.66
CA LYS A 19 -8.34 -11.71 -6.62
C LYS A 19 -9.60 -12.21 -5.91
N GLU A 20 -9.42 -12.96 -4.84
CA GLU A 20 -10.48 -13.62 -4.09
C GLU A 20 -11.20 -12.63 -3.16
N ASP A 21 -10.49 -11.62 -2.65
CA ASP A 21 -11.03 -10.60 -1.75
C ASP A 21 -10.32 -9.24 -1.98
N PRO A 22 -10.93 -8.31 -2.74
CA PRO A 22 -10.36 -6.99 -3.00
C PRO A 22 -10.19 -6.09 -1.76
N GLN A 23 -10.80 -6.46 -0.62
CA GLN A 23 -10.60 -5.76 0.65
C GLN A 23 -9.28 -6.15 1.33
N LYS A 24 -8.62 -7.19 0.83
CA LYS A 24 -7.28 -7.63 1.24
C LYS A 24 -6.32 -7.47 0.08
N GLY A 25 -5.05 -7.23 0.39
CA GLY A 25 -4.03 -7.11 -0.63
C GLY A 25 -2.64 -7.03 -0.03
N ASP A 26 -1.66 -6.93 -0.91
CA ASP A 26 -0.27 -6.77 -0.52
C ASP A 26 0.20 -5.34 -0.71
N CYS A 27 0.84 -4.79 0.32
CA CYS A 27 1.71 -3.64 0.20
C CYS A 27 3.06 -4.11 -0.36
N VAL A 28 3.31 -3.84 -1.64
CA VAL A 28 4.50 -4.26 -2.37
C VAL A 28 5.51 -3.12 -2.41
N GLN A 29 6.73 -3.39 -1.96
CA GLN A 29 7.81 -2.40 -1.90
C GLN A 29 9.10 -2.96 -2.48
N ARG A 30 9.78 -2.16 -3.31
CA ARG A 30 11.15 -2.46 -3.73
C ARG A 30 12.11 -2.01 -2.63
N VAL A 31 13.00 -2.91 -2.23
CA VAL A 31 14.11 -2.64 -1.33
C VAL A 31 15.40 -2.84 -2.09
N VAL A 32 16.35 -1.94 -1.91
CA VAL A 32 17.71 -2.07 -2.46
C VAL A 32 18.67 -2.07 -1.29
N ASP A 33 19.50 -3.09 -1.21
CA ASP A 33 20.62 -3.17 -0.28
C ASP A 33 21.95 -3.16 -1.09
N PRO A 34 23.13 -3.15 -0.43
CA PRO A 34 24.40 -3.13 -1.14
C PRO A 34 24.67 -4.33 -2.06
N ARG A 35 23.90 -5.42 -1.94
CA ARG A 35 24.08 -6.66 -2.74
C ARG A 35 23.11 -6.73 -3.90
N GLN A 36 21.83 -6.38 -3.68
CA GLN A 36 20.78 -6.57 -4.67
C GLN A 36 19.53 -5.72 -4.42
N GLY A 37 18.69 -5.63 -5.45
CA GLY A 37 17.31 -5.16 -5.33
C GLY A 37 16.34 -6.33 -5.24
N TYR A 38 15.39 -6.27 -4.33
CA TYR A 38 14.34 -7.27 -4.17
C TYR A 38 13.01 -6.64 -3.79
N TYR A 39 11.92 -7.39 -3.89
CA TYR A 39 10.59 -6.93 -3.51
C TYR A 39 10.14 -7.61 -2.21
N LYS A 40 9.50 -6.84 -1.34
CA LYS A 40 8.76 -7.34 -0.18
C LYS A 40 7.27 -7.17 -0.44
N ALA A 41 6.49 -8.19 -0.07
CA ALA A 41 5.03 -8.13 -0.04
C ALA A 41 4.55 -8.28 1.40
N LYS A 42 3.73 -7.35 1.87
CA LYS A 42 3.15 -7.37 3.21
C LYS A 42 1.62 -7.34 3.11
N PRO A 43 0.91 -8.34 3.67
CA PRO A 43 -0.55 -8.32 3.72
C PRO A 43 -1.08 -7.10 4.49
N VAL A 44 -2.03 -6.38 3.90
CA VAL A 44 -2.73 -5.24 4.48
C VAL A 44 -4.21 -5.24 4.07
N LEU A 45 -5.05 -4.57 4.86
CA LEU A 45 -6.44 -4.31 4.49
C LEU A 45 -6.51 -3.07 3.58
N ALA A 46 -7.39 -3.10 2.59
CA ALA A 46 -7.64 -1.98 1.67
C ALA A 46 -8.03 -0.70 2.42
N ALA A 47 -8.89 -0.82 3.44
CA ALA A 47 -9.36 0.28 4.26
C ALA A 47 -8.37 0.74 5.36
N LYS A 48 -7.18 0.14 5.45
CA LYS A 48 -6.20 0.53 6.47
C LYS A 48 -5.74 1.97 6.24
N ASP A 49 -5.80 2.78 7.30
CA ASP A 49 -5.30 4.15 7.29
C ASP A 49 -3.82 4.20 6.88
N ALA A 50 -3.53 5.08 5.93
CA ALA A 50 -2.22 5.31 5.35
C ALA A 50 -1.72 6.74 5.60
N SER A 51 -2.44 7.55 6.40
CA SER A 51 -2.10 8.94 6.71
C SER A 51 -0.70 9.13 7.29
N SER A 52 -0.21 8.13 8.03
CA SER A 52 1.12 8.10 8.65
C SER A 52 2.13 7.20 7.92
N CYS A 53 1.75 6.61 6.78
CA CYS A 53 2.61 5.68 6.06
C CYS A 53 3.65 6.44 5.22
N GLY A 54 4.91 6.46 5.67
CA GLY A 54 6.01 7.13 4.95
C GLY A 54 6.36 6.53 3.57
N SER A 55 5.70 5.44 3.18
CA SER A 55 5.82 4.84 1.85
C SER A 55 4.58 5.02 0.99
N PHE A 56 3.56 5.72 1.47
CA PHE A 56 2.33 5.95 0.73
C PHE A 56 2.60 6.77 -0.55
N GLU A 57 2.07 6.29 -1.66
CA GLU A 57 2.10 6.97 -2.94
C GLU A 57 0.71 6.91 -3.56
N LYS A 58 0.03 8.04 -3.71
CA LYS A 58 -1.33 8.07 -4.24
C LYS A 58 -1.37 7.54 -5.69
N LYS A 59 -2.36 6.68 -5.97
CA LYS A 59 -2.68 6.15 -7.32
C LYS A 59 -2.95 7.28 -8.30
#